data_AF-A0A5F2GLL5-F1
#
_entry.id   AF-A0A5F2GLL5-F1
#
_cell.length_a   1.000
_cell.length_b   1.000
_cell.length_c   1.000
_cell.angle_alpha   90.00
_cell.angle_beta   90.00
_cell.angle_gamma   90.00
#
_symmetry.space_group_name_H-M   'P 1'
#
loop_
_entity.id
_entity.type
_entity.pdbx_description
1 polymer ?
#
loop_
_entity_poly.entity_id
_entity_poly.type
_entity_poly.pdbx_seq_one_letter_code
_entity_poly.pdbx_strand_id
1 'polypeptide(L)'
;MRSASDFPARHRFVLAAARLLITLRHPLLVVRFARKMGYWPNPAAPERYNECMLWRRLIDHNPLFVTLSDKLAVKEYIRAVCPELEVPKTLWRGRDPDDIPSALLEGEAVVKANHGCDMNIFVSGGQPDRASIVRQLRRWLGKRQGRRNSEWAYWPIVPEVFVEEMLPLAGGEIATEIKVQVCSGVVCHVRAEDKEALKSRLFDPDGNPLAGRDIDYPREIRRCPSPPALSN
;
A
#
# COMPACT_ATOMS: atom_id res chain seq x y z
N MET A 1 -16.47 9.58 14.83
CA MET A 1 -16.06 8.74 15.98
C MET A 1 -16.52 9.41 17.25
N ARG A 2 -17.01 8.65 18.24
CA ARG A 2 -17.32 9.20 19.57
C ARG A 2 -16.03 9.41 20.35
N SER A 3 -15.93 10.48 21.13
CA SER A 3 -14.77 10.72 21.97
C SER A 3 -14.77 9.75 23.16
N ALA A 4 -13.58 9.44 23.69
CA ALA A 4 -13.45 8.64 24.91
C ALA A 4 -14.24 9.24 26.11
N SER A 5 -14.49 10.55 26.12
CA SER A 5 -15.30 11.24 27.12
C SER A 5 -16.79 10.88 27.07
N ASP A 6 -17.27 10.39 25.92
CA ASP A 6 -18.70 10.16 25.65
C ASP A 6 -19.19 8.82 26.24
N PHE A 7 -18.28 8.04 26.81
CA PHE A 7 -18.56 6.74 27.37
C PHE A 7 -18.84 6.79 28.88
N PRO A 8 -19.72 5.91 29.42
CA PRO A 8 -19.96 5.82 30.85
C PRO A 8 -18.68 5.51 31.65
N ALA A 9 -18.61 5.91 32.92
CA ALA A 9 -17.39 5.84 33.75
C ALA A 9 -16.69 4.47 33.74
N ARG A 10 -17.46 3.37 33.79
CA ARG A 10 -16.93 1.99 33.71
C ARG A 10 -16.15 1.72 32.43
N HIS A 11 -16.63 2.21 31.30
CA HIS A 11 -15.98 2.02 29.99
C HIS A 11 -14.71 2.87 29.90
N ARG A 12 -14.72 4.08 30.46
CA ARG A 12 -13.52 4.93 30.53
C ARG A 12 -12.39 4.26 31.32
N PHE A 13 -12.72 3.60 32.43
CA PHE A 13 -11.72 2.83 33.21
C PHE A 13 -11.12 1.69 32.39
N VAL A 14 -11.97 0.90 31.71
CA VAL A 14 -11.52 -0.18 30.82
C VAL A 14 -10.61 0.34 29.71
N LEU A 15 -10.99 1.44 29.04
CA LEU A 15 -10.19 2.05 27.99
C LEU A 15 -8.86 2.60 28.50
N ALA A 16 -8.82 3.18 29.70
CA ALA A 16 -7.59 3.65 30.32
C ALA A 16 -6.64 2.49 30.67
N ALA A 17 -7.17 1.41 31.24
CA ALA A 17 -6.41 0.19 31.52
C ALA A 17 -5.87 -0.43 30.22
N ALA A 18 -6.71 -0.53 29.18
CA ALA A 18 -6.29 -1.01 27.86
C ALA A 18 -5.19 -0.15 27.26
N ARG A 19 -5.31 1.19 27.33
CA ARG A 19 -4.29 2.13 26.85
C ARG A 19 -2.95 1.89 27.55
N LEU A 20 -2.96 1.74 28.87
CA LEU A 20 -1.76 1.44 29.65
C LEU A 20 -1.13 0.13 29.21
N LEU A 21 -1.92 -0.95 29.12
CA LEU A 21 -1.44 -2.27 28.69
C LEU A 21 -0.84 -2.24 27.28
N ILE A 22 -1.50 -1.59 26.31
CA ILE A 22 -0.99 -1.46 24.94
C ILE A 22 0.32 -0.66 24.93
N THR A 23 0.39 0.42 25.71
CA THR A 23 1.59 1.26 25.80
C THR A 23 2.77 0.48 26.38
N LEU A 24 2.55 -0.28 27.44
CA LEU A 24 3.57 -1.12 28.06
C LEU A 24 3.99 -2.29 27.17
N ARG A 25 3.08 -2.84 26.37
CA ARG A 25 3.38 -3.92 25.42
C ARG A 25 4.13 -3.44 24.18
N HIS A 26 3.90 -2.20 23.74
CA HIS A 26 4.46 -1.64 22.50
C HIS A 26 5.16 -0.28 22.68
N PRO A 27 6.09 -0.14 23.65
CA PRO A 27 6.62 1.17 24.04
C PRO A 27 7.37 1.86 22.89
N LEU A 28 8.15 1.10 22.10
CA LEU A 28 8.91 1.66 20.98
C LEU A 28 8.01 2.26 19.89
N LEU A 29 6.86 1.65 19.61
CA LEU A 29 5.93 2.12 18.59
C LEU A 29 5.18 3.36 19.06
N VAL A 30 4.75 3.37 20.33
CA VAL A 30 4.08 4.51 20.96
C VAL A 30 5.02 5.72 21.05
N VAL A 31 6.27 5.52 21.47
CA VAL A 31 7.27 6.61 21.54
C VAL A 31 7.60 7.15 20.15
N ARG A 32 7.77 6.28 19.14
CA ARG A 32 8.00 6.71 17.75
C ARG A 32 6.81 7.49 17.21
N PHE A 33 5.59 7.05 17.50
CA PHE A 33 4.39 7.79 17.15
C PHE A 33 4.43 9.17 17.80
N ALA A 34 4.64 9.25 19.11
CA ALA A 34 4.61 10.52 19.85
C ALA A 34 5.65 11.51 19.33
N ARG A 35 6.86 11.03 19.04
CA ARG A 35 7.93 11.84 18.43
C ARG A 35 7.57 12.36 17.03
N LYS A 36 6.94 11.53 16.20
CA LYS A 36 6.59 11.90 14.82
C LYS A 36 5.36 12.82 14.77
N MET A 37 4.37 12.56 15.62
CA MET A 37 3.07 13.24 15.58
C MET A 37 2.97 14.43 16.53
N GLY A 38 3.87 14.56 17.51
CA GLY A 38 3.86 15.63 18.51
C GLY A 38 2.87 15.42 19.66
N TYR A 39 2.23 14.25 19.77
CA TYR A 39 1.32 13.92 20.87
C TYR A 39 1.30 12.42 21.18
N TRP A 40 0.99 12.07 22.43
CA TRP A 40 0.88 10.67 22.85
C TRP A 40 -0.43 10.03 22.33
N PRO A 41 -0.35 8.89 21.64
CA PRO A 41 -1.54 8.26 21.07
C PRO A 41 -2.44 7.66 22.15
N ASN A 42 -3.72 7.53 21.81
CA ASN A 42 -4.68 6.67 22.50
C ASN A 42 -5.14 5.51 21.60
N PRO A 43 -4.33 4.44 21.44
CA PRO A 43 -4.73 3.32 20.60
C PRO A 43 -5.86 2.49 21.23
N ALA A 44 -6.29 2.71 22.48
CA ALA A 44 -7.44 1.99 23.03
C ALA A 44 -8.78 2.60 22.59
N ALA A 45 -8.80 3.91 22.31
CA ALA A 45 -9.93 4.64 21.77
C ALA A 45 -9.38 5.70 20.79
N PRO A 46 -8.99 5.29 19.58
CA PRO A 46 -8.41 6.20 18.61
C PRO A 46 -9.45 7.23 18.18
N GLU A 47 -9.06 8.50 18.06
CA GLU A 47 -9.94 9.58 17.60
C GLU A 47 -9.41 10.22 16.30
N ARG A 48 -8.10 10.10 16.06
CA ARG A 48 -7.42 10.69 14.89
C ARG A 48 -7.03 9.61 13.88
N TYR A 49 -6.97 9.99 12.61
CA TYR A 49 -6.53 9.10 11.52
C TYR A 49 -5.25 8.32 11.85
N ASN A 50 -4.21 9.02 12.34
CA ASN A 50 -2.94 8.40 12.67
C ASN A 50 -3.06 7.41 13.85
N GLU A 51 -3.92 7.68 14.83
CA GLU A 51 -4.19 6.73 15.92
C GLU A 51 -4.94 5.50 15.40
N CYS A 52 -5.86 5.66 14.45
CA CYS A 52 -6.50 4.53 13.77
C CYS A 52 -5.47 3.69 13.02
N MET A 53 -4.49 4.30 12.36
CA MET A 53 -3.39 3.58 11.71
C MET A 53 -2.50 2.84 12.72
N LEU A 54 -2.24 3.42 13.89
CA LEU A 54 -1.54 2.73 14.97
C LEU A 54 -2.37 1.56 15.51
N TRP A 55 -3.68 1.74 15.69
CA TRP A 55 -4.61 0.67 16.09
C TRP A 55 -4.59 -0.50 15.10
N ARG A 56 -4.62 -0.22 13.79
CA ARG A 56 -4.50 -1.25 12.73
C ARG A 56 -3.21 -2.06 12.79
N ARG A 57 -2.11 -1.43 13.20
CA ARG A 57 -0.80 -2.07 13.33
C ARG A 57 -0.66 -2.92 14.59
N LEU A 58 -1.44 -2.64 15.63
CA LEU A 58 -1.30 -3.24 16.96
C LEU A 58 -2.41 -4.24 17.32
N ILE A 59 -3.63 -4.03 16.83
CA ILE A 59 -4.84 -4.65 17.39
C ILE A 59 -5.72 -5.28 16.31
N ASP A 60 -6.09 -4.52 15.25
CA ASP A 60 -7.10 -4.93 14.26
C ASP A 60 -6.88 -6.35 13.75
N HIS A 61 -5.65 -6.61 13.31
CA HIS A 61 -5.21 -7.89 12.75
C HIS A 61 -6.19 -8.49 11.72
N ASN A 62 -6.98 -7.66 11.02
CA ASN A 62 -7.93 -8.10 10.00
C ASN A 62 -7.19 -8.90 8.90
N PRO A 63 -7.55 -10.17 8.66
CA PRO A 63 -6.86 -11.04 7.71
C PRO A 63 -6.89 -10.51 6.28
N LEU A 64 -7.86 -9.64 5.94
CA LEU A 64 -7.91 -8.99 4.64
C LEU A 64 -6.64 -8.19 4.34
N PHE A 65 -5.98 -7.61 5.34
CA PHE A 65 -4.74 -6.87 5.12
C PHE A 65 -3.60 -7.77 4.64
N VAL A 66 -3.59 -9.06 4.99
CA VAL A 66 -2.65 -10.03 4.46
C VAL A 66 -2.89 -10.20 2.96
N THR A 67 -4.14 -10.47 2.57
CA THR A 67 -4.54 -10.62 1.16
C THR A 67 -4.19 -9.39 0.34
N LEU A 68 -4.48 -8.19 0.86
CA LEU A 68 -4.20 -6.93 0.16
C LEU A 68 -2.70 -6.57 0.12
N SER A 69 -1.88 -7.16 0.99
CA SER A 69 -0.42 -6.95 1.02
C SER A 69 0.35 -7.94 0.15
N ASP A 70 -0.25 -9.09 -0.17
CA ASP A 70 0.31 -10.11 -1.06
C ASP A 70 -0.06 -9.79 -2.52
N LYS A 71 0.95 -9.44 -3.34
CA LYS A 71 0.72 -9.09 -4.75
C LYS A 71 0.13 -10.21 -5.61
N LEU A 72 0.25 -11.47 -5.19
CA LEU A 72 -0.40 -12.59 -5.89
C LEU A 72 -1.84 -12.74 -5.42
N ALA A 73 -2.06 -12.77 -4.10
CA ALA A 73 -3.41 -12.95 -3.55
C ALA A 73 -4.35 -11.78 -3.88
N VAL A 74 -3.82 -10.55 -3.93
CA VAL A 74 -4.62 -9.36 -4.27
C VAL A 74 -5.18 -9.43 -5.69
N LYS A 75 -4.50 -10.10 -6.62
CA LYS A 75 -5.01 -10.26 -8.00
C LYS A 75 -6.31 -11.06 -8.01
N GLU A 76 -6.36 -12.17 -7.28
CA GLU A 76 -7.59 -12.96 -7.16
C GLU A 76 -8.69 -12.21 -6.41
N TYR A 77 -8.32 -11.47 -5.37
CA TYR A 77 -9.25 -10.63 -4.63
C TYR A 77 -9.89 -9.57 -5.53
N ILE A 78 -9.10 -8.87 -6.35
CA ILE A 78 -9.59 -7.85 -7.29
C ILE A 78 -10.54 -8.47 -8.30
N ARG A 79 -10.17 -9.61 -8.93
CA ARG A 79 -11.06 -10.28 -9.90
C ARG A 79 -12.41 -10.68 -9.31
N ALA A 80 -12.46 -11.01 -8.03
CA ALA A 80 -13.69 -11.36 -7.34
C ALA A 80 -14.56 -10.15 -7.00
N VAL A 81 -13.95 -9.01 -6.64
CA VAL A 81 -14.66 -7.81 -6.14
C VAL A 81 -14.96 -6.80 -7.26
N CYS A 82 -14.14 -6.77 -8.29
CA CYS A 82 -14.18 -5.81 -9.40
C CYS A 82 -13.75 -6.54 -10.69
N PRO A 83 -14.57 -7.48 -11.20
CA PRO A 83 -14.22 -8.32 -12.37
C PRO A 83 -13.99 -7.52 -13.66
N GLU A 84 -14.52 -6.30 -13.74
CA GLU A 84 -14.33 -5.35 -14.83
C GLU A 84 -12.95 -4.70 -14.85
N LEU A 85 -12.21 -4.73 -13.72
CA LEU A 85 -10.87 -4.18 -13.65
C LEU A 85 -9.86 -5.19 -14.20
N GLU A 86 -9.23 -4.82 -15.30
CA GLU A 86 -8.14 -5.61 -15.87
C GLU A 86 -6.92 -5.62 -14.93
N VAL A 87 -6.38 -6.81 -14.68
CA VAL A 87 -5.23 -7.03 -13.82
C VAL A 87 -4.12 -7.67 -14.64
N PRO A 88 -2.86 -7.19 -14.54
CA PRO A 88 -1.76 -7.77 -15.30
C PRO A 88 -1.68 -9.29 -15.19
N LYS A 89 -1.59 -9.97 -16.32
CA LYS A 89 -1.45 -11.41 -16.41
C LYS A 89 -0.15 -11.85 -15.75
N THR A 90 -0.27 -12.78 -14.81
CA THR A 90 0.88 -13.51 -14.26
C THR A 90 1.31 -14.57 -15.29
N LEU A 91 2.51 -14.39 -15.85
CA LEU A 91 3.09 -15.27 -16.86
C LEU A 91 3.76 -16.49 -16.22
N TRP A 92 4.32 -16.33 -15.02
CA TRP A 92 4.96 -17.38 -14.26
C TRP A 92 5.00 -17.03 -12.77
N ARG A 93 4.98 -18.03 -11.89
CA ARG A 93 5.27 -17.88 -10.46
C ARG A 93 6.00 -19.10 -9.92
N GLY A 94 6.82 -18.91 -8.89
CA GLY A 94 7.57 -19.98 -8.25
C GLY A 94 8.27 -19.52 -6.97
N ARG A 95 8.96 -20.45 -6.30
CA ARG A 95 9.73 -20.17 -5.08
C ARG A 95 11.22 -20.06 -5.32
N ASP A 96 11.73 -20.71 -6.36
CA ASP A 96 13.13 -20.62 -6.75
C ASP A 96 13.29 -19.62 -7.92
N PRO A 97 14.04 -18.53 -7.74
CA PRO A 97 14.39 -17.63 -8.83
C PRO A 97 15.09 -18.31 -10.02
N ASP A 98 15.76 -19.45 -9.81
CA ASP A 98 16.40 -20.19 -10.90
C ASP A 98 15.43 -20.96 -11.77
N ASP A 99 14.17 -21.13 -11.34
CA ASP A 99 13.14 -21.79 -12.15
C ASP A 99 12.47 -20.82 -13.14
N ILE A 100 12.87 -19.54 -13.15
CA ILE A 100 12.33 -18.54 -14.09
C ILE A 100 12.76 -18.92 -15.52
N PRO A 101 11.82 -19.14 -16.45
CA PRO A 101 12.13 -19.40 -17.86
C PRO A 101 12.89 -18.23 -18.50
N SER A 102 14.03 -18.49 -19.14
CA SER A 102 14.86 -17.45 -19.77
C SER A 102 14.11 -16.63 -20.81
N ALA A 103 13.21 -17.25 -21.57
CA ALA A 103 12.39 -16.55 -22.56
C ALA A 103 11.54 -15.40 -21.95
N LEU A 104 11.14 -15.52 -20.68
CA LEU A 104 10.41 -14.45 -19.98
C LEU A 104 11.31 -13.29 -19.53
N LEU A 105 12.62 -13.52 -19.50
CA LEU A 105 13.63 -12.51 -19.15
C LEU A 105 14.26 -11.85 -20.38
N GLU A 106 14.01 -12.37 -21.58
CA GLU A 106 14.51 -11.82 -22.85
C GLU A 106 13.56 -10.77 -23.47
N GLY A 107 12.27 -10.84 -23.14
CA GLY A 107 11.24 -9.92 -23.62
C GLY A 107 10.97 -8.72 -22.70
N GLU A 108 9.73 -8.24 -22.74
CA GLU A 108 9.21 -7.15 -21.90
C GLU A 108 8.38 -7.73 -20.75
N ALA A 109 8.87 -7.61 -19.52
CA ALA A 109 8.21 -8.20 -18.36
C ALA A 109 8.53 -7.46 -17.07
N VAL A 110 7.73 -7.69 -16.03
CA VAL A 110 8.05 -7.22 -14.68
C VAL A 110 8.19 -8.41 -13.75
N VAL A 111 9.36 -8.54 -13.15
CA VAL A 111 9.69 -9.58 -12.18
C VAL A 111 9.52 -9.02 -10.77
N LYS A 112 8.75 -9.70 -9.92
CA LYS A 112 8.36 -9.18 -8.60
C LYS A 112 8.48 -10.25 -7.52
N ALA A 113 8.74 -9.82 -6.29
CA ALA A 113 8.43 -10.62 -5.10
C ALA A 113 7.08 -10.19 -4.53
N ASN A 114 6.26 -11.16 -4.11
CA ASN A 114 4.88 -10.89 -3.67
C ASN A 114 4.80 -10.20 -2.30
N HIS A 115 5.70 -10.51 -1.38
CA HIS A 115 5.62 -10.24 0.06
C HIS A 115 6.20 -8.89 0.54
N GLY A 116 6.17 -7.84 -0.28
CA GLY A 116 6.65 -6.54 0.21
C GLY A 116 6.50 -5.32 -0.70
N CYS A 117 7.22 -4.24 -0.39
CA CYS A 117 7.25 -3.00 -1.15
C CYS A 117 8.59 -2.82 -1.88
N ASP A 118 8.60 -2.10 -3.01
CA ASP A 118 9.79 -1.83 -3.84
C ASP A 118 10.56 -3.10 -4.26
N MET A 119 9.82 -4.18 -4.49
CA MET A 119 10.35 -5.47 -4.92
C MET A 119 9.86 -5.79 -6.34
N ASN A 120 10.26 -4.95 -7.29
CA ASN A 120 9.99 -5.12 -8.71
C ASN A 120 11.25 -4.83 -9.54
N ILE A 121 11.41 -5.56 -10.64
CA ILE A 121 12.47 -5.39 -11.64
C ILE A 121 11.76 -5.32 -12.98
N PHE A 122 11.97 -4.23 -13.70
CA PHE A 122 11.51 -4.10 -15.08
C PHE A 122 12.57 -4.75 -15.96
N VAL A 123 12.11 -5.63 -16.86
CA VAL A 123 12.94 -6.36 -17.80
C VAL A 123 12.56 -5.90 -19.21
N SER A 124 13.57 -5.48 -19.96
CA SER A 124 13.43 -5.08 -21.37
C SER A 124 14.66 -5.56 -22.14
N GLY A 125 14.44 -6.30 -23.22
CA GLY A 125 15.49 -6.79 -24.11
C GLY A 125 16.62 -7.56 -23.41
N GLY A 126 16.30 -8.40 -22.42
CA GLY A 126 17.32 -9.16 -21.68
C GLY A 126 18.04 -8.42 -20.57
N GLN A 127 17.64 -7.18 -20.26
CA GLN A 127 18.24 -6.35 -19.21
C GLN A 127 17.28 -6.09 -18.06
N PRO A 128 17.73 -6.14 -16.79
CA PRO A 128 19.05 -6.59 -16.33
C PRO A 128 19.31 -8.08 -16.61
N ASP A 129 20.58 -8.48 -16.62
CA ASP A 129 20.94 -9.88 -16.85
C ASP A 129 20.35 -10.84 -15.80
N ARG A 130 20.14 -12.10 -16.18
CA ARG A 130 19.56 -13.15 -15.32
C ARG A 130 20.26 -13.28 -13.97
N ALA A 131 21.59 -13.23 -13.93
CA ALA A 131 22.32 -13.40 -12.67
C ALA A 131 22.07 -12.21 -11.72
N SER A 132 21.92 -11.00 -12.26
CA SER A 132 21.53 -9.81 -11.50
C SER A 132 20.10 -9.90 -10.96
N ILE A 133 19.15 -10.37 -11.78
CA ILE A 133 17.76 -10.62 -11.38
C ILE A 133 17.71 -11.65 -10.25
N VAL A 134 18.29 -12.84 -10.45
CA VAL A 134 18.31 -13.93 -9.46
C VAL A 134 18.95 -13.49 -8.15
N ARG A 135 20.08 -12.78 -8.21
CA ARG A 135 20.74 -12.22 -7.02
C ARG A 135 19.84 -11.26 -6.25
N GLN A 136 19.13 -10.38 -6.95
CA GLN A 136 18.19 -9.44 -6.32
C GLN A 136 17.00 -10.17 -5.68
N LEU A 137 16.42 -11.14 -6.39
CA LEU A 137 15.29 -11.93 -5.89
C LEU A 137 15.64 -12.71 -4.64
N ARG A 138 16.80 -13.39 -4.60
CA ARG A 138 17.29 -14.10 -3.40
C ARG A 138 17.43 -13.16 -2.19
N ARG A 139 17.88 -11.92 -2.40
CA ARG A 139 17.92 -10.91 -1.33
C ARG A 139 16.53 -10.53 -0.83
N TRP A 140 15.54 -10.40 -1.72
CA TRP A 140 14.17 -10.09 -1.35
C TRP A 140 13.47 -11.24 -0.64
N LEU A 141 13.62 -12.47 -1.12
CA LEU A 141 13.03 -13.67 -0.50
C LEU A 141 13.55 -13.89 0.93
N GLY A 142 14.80 -13.51 1.22
CA GLY A 142 15.35 -13.55 2.58
C GLY A 142 14.88 -12.40 3.50
N LYS A 143 14.20 -11.37 2.98
CA LYS A 143 13.80 -10.19 3.75
C LYS A 143 12.46 -10.42 4.44
N ARG A 144 12.42 -10.17 5.76
CA ARG A 144 11.19 -10.07 6.55
C ARG A 144 10.62 -8.65 6.45
N GLN A 145 9.77 -8.40 5.46
CA GLN A 145 9.14 -7.09 5.27
C GLN A 145 8.26 -6.72 6.49
N GLY A 146 8.15 -5.42 6.75
CA GLY A 146 7.23 -4.90 7.77
C GLY A 146 7.69 -4.99 9.23
N ARG A 147 8.77 -5.70 9.54
CA ARG A 147 9.25 -5.88 10.92
C ARG A 147 9.57 -4.57 11.65
N ARG A 148 10.24 -3.62 10.98
CA ARG A 148 10.66 -2.33 11.56
C ARG A 148 9.46 -1.47 11.99
N ASN A 149 8.40 -1.51 11.19
CA ASN A 149 7.21 -0.69 11.34
C ASN A 149 6.02 -1.48 11.87
N SER A 150 6.18 -2.73 12.30
CA SER A 150 5.05 -3.56 12.74
C SER A 150 3.90 -3.59 11.71
N GLU A 151 4.27 -3.67 10.43
CA GLU A 151 3.34 -3.94 9.34
C GLU A 151 3.13 -5.45 9.31
N TRP A 152 2.38 -5.93 10.30
CA TRP A 152 2.21 -7.35 10.62
C TRP A 152 1.63 -8.15 9.45
N ALA A 153 0.85 -7.50 8.58
CA ALA A 153 0.17 -8.12 7.45
C ALA A 153 1.13 -8.77 6.45
N TYR A 154 2.39 -8.34 6.39
CA TYR A 154 3.42 -8.98 5.57
C TYR A 154 3.95 -10.30 6.15
N TRP A 155 3.86 -10.51 7.47
CA TRP A 155 4.55 -11.60 8.15
C TRP A 155 4.04 -13.01 7.82
N PRO A 156 2.73 -13.25 7.61
CA PRO A 156 2.24 -14.58 7.26
C PRO A 156 2.33 -14.89 5.75
N ILE A 157 2.71 -13.92 4.91
CA ILE A 157 2.82 -14.13 3.46
C ILE A 157 3.99 -15.06 3.18
N VAL A 158 3.74 -16.14 2.44
CA VAL A 158 4.80 -17.03 1.94
C VAL A 158 5.51 -16.31 0.79
N PRO A 159 6.83 -16.04 0.89
CA PRO A 159 7.58 -15.38 -0.17
C PRO A 159 7.63 -16.21 -1.44
N GLU A 160 7.16 -15.62 -2.53
CA GLU A 160 7.20 -16.15 -3.89
C GLU A 160 7.69 -15.08 -4.86
N VAL A 161 8.22 -15.55 -5.99
CA VAL A 161 8.56 -14.72 -7.14
C VAL A 161 7.56 -14.96 -8.24
N PHE A 162 7.26 -13.90 -8.99
CA PHE A 162 6.41 -14.02 -10.17
C PHE A 162 6.87 -13.06 -11.26
N VAL A 163 6.56 -13.45 -12.49
CA VAL A 163 6.74 -12.63 -13.69
C VAL A 163 5.34 -12.29 -14.20
N GLU A 164 5.11 -11.01 -14.49
CA GLU A 164 3.87 -10.55 -15.10
C GLU A 164 4.15 -9.70 -16.34
N GLU A 165 3.11 -9.53 -17.15
CA GLU A 165 3.17 -8.65 -18.31
C GLU A 165 3.51 -7.21 -17.91
N MET A 166 4.34 -6.57 -18.73
CA MET A 166 4.62 -5.15 -18.57
C MET A 166 3.46 -4.35 -19.16
N LEU A 167 2.80 -3.55 -18.33
CA LEU A 167 1.80 -2.62 -18.82
C LEU A 167 2.50 -1.42 -19.51
N PRO A 168 2.10 -1.04 -20.73
CA PRO A 168 2.58 0.18 -21.34
C PRO A 168 2.06 1.37 -20.52
N LEU A 169 2.96 2.20 -20.00
CA LEU A 169 2.59 3.47 -19.42
C LEU A 169 2.33 4.44 -20.58
N ALA A 170 1.10 4.90 -20.73
CA ALA A 170 0.75 5.97 -21.66
C ALA A 170 0.85 7.32 -20.94
N GLY A 171 2.09 7.77 -20.69
CA GLY A 171 2.34 9.09 -20.12
C GLY A 171 1.64 10.19 -20.94
N GLY A 172 1.07 11.18 -20.25
CA GLY A 172 0.43 12.34 -20.86
C GLY A 172 -1.07 12.21 -21.15
N GLU A 173 -1.63 11.00 -21.26
CA GLU A 173 -3.05 10.77 -21.53
C GLU A 173 -3.83 10.28 -20.31
N ILE A 174 -3.24 9.39 -19.49
CA ILE A 174 -3.90 8.76 -18.34
C ILE A 174 -2.99 8.80 -17.10
N ALA A 175 -3.59 8.91 -15.91
CA ALA A 175 -2.84 8.82 -14.66
C ALA A 175 -2.26 7.42 -14.44
N THR A 176 -0.95 7.35 -14.25
CA THR A 176 -0.21 6.12 -13.92
C THR A 176 -0.46 5.62 -12.49
N GLU A 177 -0.96 6.48 -11.60
CA GLU A 177 -1.33 6.13 -10.23
C GLU A 177 -2.54 6.95 -9.77
N ILE A 178 -3.49 6.27 -9.13
CA ILE A 178 -4.65 6.89 -8.47
C ILE A 178 -4.58 6.53 -6.99
N LYS A 179 -4.60 7.54 -6.12
CA LYS A 179 -4.66 7.38 -4.66
C LYS A 179 -5.99 7.92 -4.16
N VAL A 180 -6.76 7.07 -3.49
CA VAL A 180 -8.07 7.43 -2.93
C VAL A 180 -7.96 7.44 -1.41
N GLN A 181 -8.13 8.62 -0.79
CA GLN A 181 -8.16 8.73 0.66
C GLN A 181 -9.58 8.48 1.16
N VAL A 182 -9.75 7.47 2.01
CA VAL A 182 -11.07 7.10 2.56
C VAL A 182 -11.06 7.22 4.08
N CYS A 183 -12.03 7.95 4.64
CA CYS A 183 -12.24 8.07 6.08
C CYS A 183 -13.68 7.65 6.42
N SER A 184 -13.81 6.64 7.29
CA SER A 184 -15.12 6.13 7.74
C SER A 184 -16.08 5.76 6.59
N GLY A 185 -15.55 5.19 5.51
CA GLY A 185 -16.34 4.80 4.33
C GLY A 185 -16.62 5.94 3.34
N VAL A 186 -16.17 7.16 3.63
CA VAL A 186 -16.36 8.32 2.74
C VAL A 186 -15.04 8.65 2.05
N VAL A 187 -15.07 8.81 0.72
CA VAL A 187 -13.93 9.34 -0.04
C VAL A 187 -13.72 10.80 0.36
N CYS A 188 -12.53 11.14 0.83
CA CYS A 188 -12.20 12.50 1.23
C CYS A 188 -11.61 13.30 0.07
N HIS A 189 -10.71 12.69 -0.69
CA HIS A 189 -10.13 13.24 -1.90
C HIS A 189 -9.48 12.11 -2.73
N VAL A 190 -9.29 12.38 -4.00
CA VAL A 190 -8.61 11.51 -4.95
C VAL A 190 -7.39 12.25 -5.50
N ARG A 191 -6.24 11.59 -5.58
CA ARG A 191 -5.03 12.12 -6.25
C ARG A 191 -4.74 11.27 -7.47
N ALA A 192 -4.71 11.90 -8.63
CA ALA A 192 -4.23 11.28 -9.86
C ALA A 192 -2.79 11.77 -10.14
N GLU A 193 -1.89 10.84 -10.46
CA GLU A 193 -0.49 11.11 -10.76
C GLU A 193 -0.06 10.42 -12.04
N ASP A 194 0.62 11.18 -12.88
CA ASP A 194 1.40 10.70 -14.00
C ASP A 194 2.88 10.79 -13.60
N LYS A 195 3.46 9.63 -13.27
CA LYS A 195 4.85 9.51 -12.82
C LYS A 195 5.84 9.77 -13.94
N GLU A 196 5.45 9.54 -15.18
CA GLU A 196 6.30 9.73 -16.35
C GLU A 196 6.35 11.21 -16.72
N ALA A 197 5.20 11.86 -16.84
CA ALA A 197 5.12 13.29 -17.10
C ALA A 197 5.38 14.16 -15.86
N LEU A 198 5.57 13.54 -14.69
CA LEU A 198 5.76 14.19 -13.39
C LEU A 198 4.62 15.18 -13.04
N LYS A 199 3.38 14.81 -13.38
CA LYS A 199 2.18 15.62 -13.12
C LYS A 199 1.35 14.99 -12.02
N SER A 200 0.71 15.81 -11.19
CA SER A 200 -0.31 15.33 -10.28
C SER A 200 -1.41 16.36 -10.05
N ARG A 201 -2.60 15.87 -9.69
CA ARG A 201 -3.77 16.69 -9.40
C ARG A 201 -4.63 16.04 -8.31
N LEU A 202 -5.18 16.89 -7.45
CA LEU A 202 -6.18 16.50 -6.46
C LEU A 202 -7.57 16.74 -7.01
N PHE A 203 -8.48 15.84 -6.65
CA PHE A 203 -9.89 15.87 -7.00
C PHE A 203 -10.71 15.63 -5.74
N ASP A 204 -11.90 16.22 -5.70
CA ASP A 204 -12.94 15.84 -4.74
C ASP A 204 -13.55 14.47 -5.14
N PRO A 205 -14.45 13.90 -4.33
CA PRO A 205 -15.10 12.63 -4.64
C PRO A 205 -15.89 12.62 -5.95
N ASP A 206 -16.35 13.79 -6.41
CA ASP A 206 -17.15 13.96 -7.63
C ASP A 206 -16.26 14.16 -8.88
N GLY A 207 -14.93 14.15 -8.71
CA GLY A 207 -13.97 14.34 -9.80
C GLY A 207 -13.70 15.80 -10.16
N ASN A 208 -14.15 16.77 -9.35
CA ASN A 208 -13.81 18.17 -9.55
C ASN A 208 -12.40 18.45 -9.01
N PRO A 209 -11.59 19.25 -9.72
CA PRO A 209 -10.24 19.54 -9.29
C PRO A 209 -10.21 20.41 -8.02
N LEU A 210 -9.44 19.99 -7.03
CA LEU A 210 -9.20 20.74 -5.80
C LEU A 210 -7.95 21.63 -5.92
N ALA A 211 -8.01 22.80 -5.28
CA ALA A 211 -6.86 23.68 -5.14
C ALA A 211 -5.93 23.19 -4.02
N GLY A 212 -4.63 23.12 -4.28
CA GLY A 212 -3.63 22.74 -3.29
C GLY A 212 -2.64 21.70 -3.80
N ARG A 213 -1.58 21.50 -3.02
CA ARG A 213 -0.58 20.44 -3.20
C ARG A 213 -0.74 19.47 -2.04
N ASP A 214 -0.48 18.19 -2.30
CA ASP A 214 -0.29 17.23 -1.22
C ASP A 214 0.99 17.62 -0.45
N ILE A 215 0.86 17.85 0.86
CA ILE A 215 1.96 18.28 1.74
C ILE A 215 3.03 17.19 1.84
N ASP A 216 2.64 15.91 1.73
CA ASP A 216 3.56 14.79 1.87
C ASP A 216 4.43 14.59 0.61
N TYR A 217 4.08 15.22 -0.53
CA TYR A 217 4.77 15.06 -1.82
C TYR A 217 4.79 16.36 -2.65
N PRO A 218 5.74 17.29 -2.41
CA PRO A 218 5.71 18.68 -2.90
C PRO A 218 6.13 18.88 -4.37
N ARG A 219 5.75 18.01 -5.31
CA ARG A 219 6.08 18.18 -6.75
C ARG A 219 5.17 19.20 -7.43
N GLU A 220 5.67 19.88 -8.47
CA GLU A 220 4.95 20.97 -9.15
C GLU A 220 3.66 20.51 -9.84
N ILE A 221 2.60 21.30 -9.67
CA ILE A 221 1.32 21.11 -10.36
C ILE A 221 1.46 21.62 -11.79
N ARG A 222 1.38 20.73 -12.78
CA ARG A 222 1.03 21.12 -14.16
C ARG A 222 -0.12 20.25 -14.66
N ARG A 223 -1.10 20.91 -15.29
CA ARG A 223 -2.43 20.38 -15.62
C ARG A 223 -2.38 18.97 -16.23
N CYS A 224 -3.11 18.06 -15.60
CA CYS A 224 -3.57 16.80 -16.18
C CYS A 224 -5.04 17.01 -16.63
N PRO A 225 -5.46 16.50 -17.79
CA PRO A 225 -6.88 16.52 -18.18
C PRO A 225 -7.74 15.82 -17.12
N SER A 226 -8.97 16.27 -16.96
CA SER A 226 -9.91 15.66 -16.01
C SER A 226 -10.15 14.20 -16.41
N PRO A 227 -10.15 13.24 -15.46
CA PRO A 227 -10.63 11.91 -15.77
C PRO A 227 -12.09 11.98 -16.24
N PRO A 228 -12.53 11.07 -17.14
CA PRO A 228 -13.94 10.96 -17.46
C PRO A 228 -14.73 10.73 -16.16
N ALA A 229 -15.89 11.38 -16.06
CA ALA A 229 -16.74 11.32 -14.89
C ALA A 229 -16.95 9.86 -14.46
N LEU A 230 -16.72 9.56 -13.19
CA LEU A 230 -17.15 8.30 -12.58
C LEU A 230 -18.67 8.37 -12.43
N SER A 231 -19.39 8.09 -13.51
CA SER A 231 -20.84 7.92 -13.47
C SER A 231 -21.16 6.59 -12.77
N ASN A 232 -22.02 6.68 -11.75
CA ASN A 232 -22.57 5.60 -10.93
C ASN A 232 -22.93 4.31 -11.69
#